data_AF-A0A7V9JKY3-F1
#
_entry.id   AF-A0A7V9JKY3-F1
#
_cell.length_a   1.000
_cell.length_b   1.000
_cell.length_c   1.000
_cell.angle_alpha   90.00
_cell.angle_beta   90.00
_cell.angle_gamma   90.00
#
_symmetry.space_group_name_H-M   'P 1'
#
loop_
_entity.id
_entity.type
_entity.pdbx_description
1 polymer ?
#
loop_
_entity_poly.entity_id
_entity_poly.type
_entity_poly.pdbx_seq_one_letter_code
_entity_poly.pdbx_strand_id
1 'polypeptide(L)' 'MTASNAEGQRVVLGRRDKFSTMVPFHWSDEAPPGLNDVEWAEELGAKWEGDELVTYDYPSFTGLLEYYEEGAYLPDND' A
#
# COMPACT_ATOMS: atom_id res chain seq x y z
N MET A 1 9.73 17.14 -7.39
CA MET A 1 10.73 16.49 -6.51
C MET A 1 9.99 15.42 -5.74
N THR A 2 9.80 14.24 -6.32
CA THR A 2 9.24 13.09 -5.61
C THR A 2 10.36 12.54 -4.73
N ALA A 3 10.20 12.63 -3.42
CA ALA A 3 11.14 12.05 -2.48
C ALA A 3 11.15 10.54 -2.74
N SER A 4 12.22 10.06 -3.37
CA SER A 4 12.48 8.63 -3.52
C SER A 4 12.73 8.10 -2.10
N ASN A 5 11.68 7.61 -1.45
CA ASN A 5 11.83 6.94 -0.16
C ASN A 5 12.85 5.81 -0.35
N ALA A 6 13.98 5.91 0.35
CA ALA A 6 15.09 4.98 0.20
C ALA A 6 14.74 3.61 0.81
N GLU A 7 15.35 2.55 0.31
CA GLU A 7 15.27 1.21 0.90
C GLU A 7 15.63 1.28 2.41
N GLY A 8 14.76 0.72 3.25
CA GLY A 8 14.90 0.73 4.72
C GLY A 8 14.23 1.92 5.43
N GLN A 9 13.68 2.90 4.70
CA GLN A 9 12.90 3.97 5.30
C GLN A 9 11.47 3.48 5.61
N ARG A 10 11.01 3.68 6.85
CA ARG A 10 9.62 3.43 7.23
C ARG A 10 8.71 4.45 6.52
N VAL A 11 7.84 3.95 5.66
CA VAL A 11 6.83 4.72 4.94
C VAL A 11 5.44 4.27 5.40
N VAL A 12 4.59 5.21 5.77
CA VAL A 12 3.22 4.89 6.21
C VAL A 12 2.29 4.96 5.02
N LEU A 13 1.88 3.79 4.52
CA LEU A 13 0.95 3.68 3.39
C LEU A 13 -0.47 4.07 3.80
N GLY A 14 -0.89 3.75 5.02
CA GLY A 14 -2.23 4.11 5.48
C GLY A 14 -2.39 3.92 6.97
N ARG A 15 -3.56 4.30 7.48
CA ARG A 15 -3.90 4.17 8.90
C ARG A 15 -5.35 3.75 9.07
N ARG A 16 -5.60 2.92 10.08
CA ARG A 16 -6.95 2.62 10.55
C ARG A 16 -7.46 3.78 11.37
N ASP A 17 -8.66 4.26 11.04
CA ASP A 17 -9.32 5.26 11.86
C ASP A 17 -10.19 4.56 12.90
N LYS A 18 -9.72 4.55 14.14
CA LYS A 18 -10.42 3.93 15.28
C LYS A 18 -11.67 4.70 15.72
N PHE A 19 -11.85 5.94 15.24
CA PHE A 19 -12.91 6.83 15.68
C PHE A 19 -14.07 6.89 14.68
N SER A 20 -13.80 6.58 13.41
CA SER A 20 -14.78 6.59 12.32
C SER A 20 -15.27 5.18 12.02
N THR A 21 -16.50 4.89 12.45
CA THR A 21 -17.17 3.61 12.18
C THR A 21 -17.63 3.45 10.73
N MET A 22 -17.67 4.54 9.95
CA MET A 22 -18.11 4.52 8.54
C MET A 22 -16.98 4.26 7.55
N VAL A 23 -15.76 4.69 7.85
CA VAL A 23 -14.57 4.47 7.02
C VAL A 23 -13.43 4.06 7.96
N PRO A 24 -13.23 2.76 8.20
CA PRO A 24 -12.30 2.29 9.22
C PRO A 24 -10.83 2.43 8.81
N PHE A 25 -10.55 2.90 7.59
CA PHE A 25 -9.20 2.96 7.03
C PHE A 25 -9.03 4.10 6.02
N HIS A 26 -7.89 4.78 6.10
CA HIS A 26 -7.50 5.86 5.20
C HIS A 26 -6.09 5.64 4.68
N TRP A 27 -5.93 5.70 3.36
CA TRP A 27 -4.62 5.78 2.71
C TRP A 27 -3.95 7.12 3.04
N SER A 28 -2.64 7.11 3.26
CA SER A 28 -1.82 8.30 3.45
C SER A 28 -1.42 8.90 2.10
N ASP A 29 -0.99 10.17 2.08
CA ASP A 29 -0.41 10.79 0.88
C ASP A 29 0.88 10.11 0.39
N GLU A 30 1.53 9.31 1.24
CA GLU A 30 2.68 8.50 0.87
C GLU A 30 2.30 7.15 0.23
N ALA A 31 1.01 6.82 0.17
CA ALA A 31 0.55 5.64 -0.56
C ALA A 31 0.80 5.84 -2.07
N PRO A 32 1.35 4.84 -2.76
CA PRO A 32 1.50 4.94 -4.19
C PRO A 32 0.12 4.94 -4.88
N PRO A 33 -0.02 5.67 -6.00
CA PRO A 33 -1.22 5.61 -6.81
C PRO A 33 -1.42 4.17 -7.32
N GLY A 34 -2.67 3.71 -7.40
CA GLY A 34 -3.00 2.33 -7.78
C GLY A 34 -3.21 1.38 -6.60
N LEU A 35 -2.70 1.74 -5.40
CA LEU A 35 -2.95 0.97 -4.19
C LEU A 35 -4.35 1.24 -3.65
N ASN A 36 -5.30 0.39 -4.04
CA ASN A 36 -6.70 0.53 -3.65
C ASN A 36 -7.14 -0.50 -2.58
N ASP A 37 -6.35 -1.56 -2.39
CA ASP A 37 -6.67 -2.66 -1.51
C ASP A 37 -5.59 -2.89 -0.45
N VAL A 38 -6.04 -3.03 0.80
CA VAL A 38 -5.17 -3.33 1.95
C VAL A 38 -4.54 -4.71 1.80
N GLU A 39 -5.29 -5.69 1.32
CA GLU A 39 -4.78 -7.05 1.09
C GLU A 39 -3.63 -7.03 0.08
N TRP A 40 -3.74 -6.25 -0.98
CA TRP A 40 -2.63 -6.06 -1.93
C TRP A 40 -1.42 -5.44 -1.25
N ALA A 41 -1.63 -4.41 -0.43
CA ALA A 41 -0.52 -3.82 0.31
C ALA A 41 0.21 -4.84 1.19
N GLU A 42 -0.53 -5.69 1.92
CA GLU A 42 0.07 -6.71 2.78
C GLU A 42 0.85 -7.76 1.95
N GLU A 43 0.31 -8.22 0.82
CA GLU A 43 0.97 -9.16 -0.09
C GLU A 43 2.26 -8.57 -0.72
N LEU A 44 2.25 -7.28 -1.02
CA LEU A 44 3.40 -6.54 -1.55
C LEU A 44 4.48 -6.25 -0.49
N GLY A 45 4.23 -6.61 0.77
CA GLY A 45 5.20 -6.52 1.86
C GLY A 45 4.91 -5.42 2.90
N ALA A 46 3.77 -4.75 2.81
CA ALA A 46 3.33 -3.86 3.88
C ALA A 46 2.97 -4.66 5.14
N LYS A 47 3.14 -4.02 6.30
CA LYS A 47 2.88 -4.61 7.61
C LYS A 47 2.12 -3.65 8.48
N TRP A 48 1.23 -4.20 9.30
CA TRP A 48 0.53 -3.43 10.33
C TRP A 48 1.43 -3.25 11.55
N GLU A 49 1.74 -1.99 11.86
CA GLU A 49 2.32 -1.57 13.13
C GLU A 49 1.27 -0.81 13.94
N GLY A 50 0.55 -1.54 14.77
CA GLY A 50 -0.59 -1.00 15.51
C GLY A 50 -1.75 -0.65 14.57
N ASP A 51 -1.98 0.64 14.37
CA ASP A 51 -3.03 1.17 13.48
C ASP A 51 -2.46 1.69 12.16
N GLU A 52 -1.16 1.65 11.96
CA GLU A 52 -0.50 2.15 10.75
C GLU A 52 -0.08 0.98 9.88
N LEU A 53 -0.41 1.04 8.60
CA LEU A 53 0.08 0.15 7.57
C LEU A 53 1.35 0.75 6.99
N VAL A 54 2.47 0.04 7.13
CA VAL A 54 3.79 0.56 6.79
C VAL A 54 4.54 -0.36 5.85
N THR A 55 5.39 0.22 5.00
CA THR A 55 6.41 -0.51 4.27
C THR A 55 7.78 0.03 4.63
N TYR A 56 8.77 -0.85 4.65
CA TYR A 56 10.18 -0.49 4.81
C TYR A 56 10.92 -0.54 3.48
N ASP A 57 10.27 -1.05 2.42
CA ASP A 57 10.85 -1.19 1.09
C ASP A 57 9.92 -0.58 0.05
N TYR A 58 9.78 0.74 0.14
CA TYR A 58 8.94 1.52 -0.76
C TYR A 58 9.27 1.32 -2.25
N PRO A 59 10.54 1.33 -2.71
CA PRO A 59 10.83 1.21 -4.13
C PRO A 59 10.48 -0.18 -4.70
N SER A 60 10.73 -1.28 -3.97
CA SER A 60 10.29 -2.60 -4.44
C SER A 60 8.78 -2.73 -4.36
N PHE A 61 8.14 -2.15 -3.33
CA PHE A 61 6.69 -2.14 -3.19
C PHE A 61 6.01 -1.51 -4.40
N THR A 62 6.46 -0.32 -4.85
CA THR A 62 5.87 0.35 -6.01
C THR A 62 6.07 -0.44 -7.29
N GLY A 63 7.25 -1.03 -7.50
CA GLY A 63 7.50 -1.84 -8.69
C GLY A 63 6.66 -3.13 -8.73
N LEU A 64 6.44 -3.75 -7.57
CA LEU A 64 5.56 -4.91 -7.46
C LEU A 64 4.09 -4.52 -7.66
N LEU A 65 3.67 -3.35 -7.17
CA LEU A 65 2.32 -2.83 -7.37
C LEU A 65 2.04 -2.58 -8.86
N GLU A 66 2.96 -1.93 -9.57
CA GLU A 66 2.83 -1.72 -11.02
C GLU A 66 2.67 -3.05 -11.77
N TYR A 67 3.46 -4.07 -11.41
CA TYR A 67 3.31 -5.42 -11.96
C TYR A 67 1.97 -6.07 -11.60
N TYR A 68 1.49 -5.85 -10.36
CA TYR A 68 0.18 -6.33 -9.93
C TYR A 68 -0.95 -5.65 -10.69
N GLU A 69 -0.89 -4.33 -10.92
CA GLU A 69 -1.87 -3.61 -11.73
C GLU A 69 -1.86 -4.07 -13.20
N GLU A 70 -0.67 -4.31 -13.78
CA GLU A 70 -0.54 -4.85 -15.14
C GLU A 70 -0.99 -6.32 -15.25
N GLY A 71 -0.82 -7.11 -14.19
CA GLY A 71 -1.14 -8.55 -14.17
C GLY A 71 -2.53 -8.91 -13.62
N ALA A 72 -3.17 -8.05 -12.83
CA ALA A 72 -4.45 -8.31 -12.17
C ALA A 72 -5.68 -8.06 -13.06
N TYR A 73 -5.48 -7.66 -14.32
CA TYR A 73 -6.54 -7.60 -15.33
C TYR A 73 -6.44 -8.69 -16.39
N LEU A 74 -6.20 -9.92 -15.97
CA LEU A 74 -6.81 -11.09 -16.62
C LEU A 74 -7.71 -11.76 -15.57
N PRO A 75 -8.95 -11.27 -15.35
CA PRO A 75 -9.98 -12.18 -14.89
C PRO A 75 -10.01 -13.33 -15.91
N ASP A 76 -9.64 -14.52 -15.45
CA ASP A 76 -9.93 -15.78 -16.12
C ASP A 76 -11.46 -15.84 -16.26
N ASN A 77 -11.98 -15.30 -17.36
CA ASN A 77 -13.39 -15.31 -17.65
C ASN A 77 -13.69 -16.65 -18.35
N ASP A 78 -13.92 -17.67 -17.53
CA ASP A 78 -14.63 -18.91 -17.91
C ASP A 78 -15.96 -18.60 -18.64
#